data_AF-A0AA88HD84-F1
#
_entry.id   AF-A0AA88HD84-F1
#
_cell.length_a   1.000
_cell.length_b   1.000
_cell.length_c   1.000
_cell.angle_alpha   90.00
_cell.angle_beta   90.00
_cell.angle_gamma   90.00
#
_symmetry.space_group_name_H-M   'P 1'
#
loop_
_entity.id
_entity.type
_entity.pdbx_description
1 polymer ?
#
loop_
_entity_poly.entity_id
_entity_poly.type
_entity_poly.pdbx_seq_one_letter_code
_entity_poly.pdbx_strand_id
1 'polypeptide(L)'
;MWQALLSQQTLLCVAGGLTSLSKMPACNVLLLGQQRKVLSGFSQTQVLPHTGLVYYCPTVQNTPPDLRRKVARLVAAKCTLAARIDSSHESPDGNYGREMVTEIVTEKA
;
A
#
# COMPACT_ATOMS: atom_id res chain seq x y z
N MET A 1 5.45 3.08 -15.17
CA MET A 1 4.33 2.13 -15.32
C MET A 1 4.65 0.76 -14.71
N TRP A 2 5.78 0.12 -15.04
CA TRP A 2 6.19 -1.18 -14.50
C TRP A 2 6.29 -1.27 -12.96
N GLN A 3 6.81 -0.23 -12.30
CA GLN A 3 6.97 -0.24 -10.83
C GLN A 3 5.64 -0.25 -10.05
N ALA A 4 4.60 0.40 -10.58
CA ALA A 4 3.29 0.42 -9.92
C ALA A 4 2.63 -0.96 -9.95
N LEU A 5 2.74 -1.66 -11.09
CA LEU A 5 2.22 -3.02 -11.27
C LEU A 5 2.94 -4.03 -10.37
N LEU A 6 4.27 -3.92 -10.28
CA LEU A 6 5.09 -4.71 -9.36
C LEU A 6 4.67 -4.51 -7.89
N SER A 7 4.37 -3.28 -7.49
CA SER A 7 3.97 -3.01 -6.10
C SER A 7 2.65 -3.68 -5.71
N GLN A 8 1.66 -3.71 -6.60
CA GLN A 8 0.37 -4.35 -6.34
C GLN A 8 0.50 -5.88 -6.26
N GLN A 9 1.23 -6.48 -7.20
CA GLN A 9 1.49 -7.93 -7.18
C GLN A 9 2.24 -8.35 -5.92
N THR A 10 3.25 -7.57 -5.52
CA THR A 10 4.05 -7.87 -4.32
C THR A 10 3.20 -7.81 -3.05
N LEU A 11 2.30 -6.84 -2.93
CA LEU A 11 1.38 -6.76 -1.78
C LEU A 11 0.45 -7.96 -1.70
N LEU A 12 -0.08 -8.41 -2.84
CA LEU A 12 -0.94 -9.59 -2.91
C LEU A 12 -0.20 -10.86 -2.51
N CYS A 13 1.03 -11.05 -3.00
CA CYS A 13 1.89 -12.17 -2.63
C CYS A 13 2.23 -12.15 -1.14
N VAL A 14 2.59 -10.99 -0.59
CA VAL A 14 2.95 -10.83 0.83
C VAL A 14 1.74 -10.98 1.75
N ALA A 15 0.55 -10.59 1.29
CA ALA A 15 -0.69 -10.79 2.05
C ALA A 15 -1.21 -12.24 2.03
N GLY A 16 -0.67 -13.10 1.17
CA GLY A 16 -1.11 -14.50 1.02
C GLY A 16 -2.36 -14.68 0.16
N GLY A 17 -2.63 -13.75 -0.75
CA GLY A 17 -3.75 -13.81 -1.69
C GLY A 17 -4.76 -12.67 -1.55
N LEU A 18 -5.73 -12.62 -2.47
CA LEU A 18 -6.73 -11.55 -2.53
C LEU A 18 -7.72 -11.63 -1.37
N THR A 19 -8.12 -12.85 -0.99
CA THR A 19 -9.10 -13.11 0.08
C THR A 19 -8.57 -12.76 1.47
N SER A 20 -7.27 -12.94 1.71
CA SER A 20 -6.63 -12.51 2.96
C SER A 20 -6.44 -11.00 2.97
N LEU A 21 -6.05 -10.40 1.84
CA LEU A 21 -5.90 -8.96 1.68
C LEU A 21 -7.22 -8.20 1.90
N SER A 22 -8.34 -8.71 1.38
CA SER A 22 -9.66 -8.05 1.54
C SER A 22 -10.15 -8.01 2.98
N LYS A 23 -9.81 -9.03 3.77
CA LYS A 23 -10.12 -9.14 5.21
C LYS A 23 -9.19 -8.30 6.09
N MET A 24 -8.01 -7.93 5.61
CA MET A 24 -7.07 -7.13 6.38
C MET A 24 -7.56 -5.68 6.53
N PRO A 25 -7.30 -5.03 7.68
CA PRO A 25 -7.54 -3.60 7.83
C PRO A 25 -6.41 -2.79 7.17
N ALA A 26 -6.72 -1.56 6.74
CA ALA A 26 -5.79 -0.67 6.06
C ALA A 26 -4.49 -0.39 6.84
N CYS A 27 -4.57 -0.35 8.18
CA CYS A 27 -3.40 -0.18 9.02
C CYS A 27 -2.43 -1.36 8.93
N ASN A 28 -2.91 -2.59 8.78
CA ASN A 28 -2.04 -3.75 8.59
C ASN A 28 -1.44 -3.74 7.17
N VAL A 29 -2.23 -3.37 6.16
CA VAL A 29 -1.76 -3.24 4.77
C VAL A 29 -0.62 -2.23 4.64
N LEU A 30 -0.70 -1.12 5.37
CA LEU A 30 0.37 -0.11 5.44
C LEU A 30 1.69 -0.68 5.98
N LEU A 31 1.62 -1.62 6.92
CA LEU A 31 2.79 -2.27 7.53
C LEU A 31 3.20 -3.56 6.80
N LEU A 32 2.49 -4.00 5.76
CA LEU A 32 2.88 -5.19 4.98
C LEU A 32 4.27 -4.98 4.37
N GLY A 33 5.12 -6.00 4.51
CA GLY A 33 6.52 -5.97 4.09
C GLY A 33 7.46 -5.20 5.03
N GLN A 34 6.98 -4.74 6.19
CA GLN A 34 7.87 -4.37 7.29
C GLN A 34 8.59 -5.63 7.80
N GLN A 35 9.78 -5.88 7.26
CA GLN A 35 10.73 -6.81 7.86
C GLN A 35 11.20 -6.20 9.18
N ARG A 36 10.63 -6.66 10.31
CA ARG A 36 11.22 -6.41 11.63
C ARG A 36 12.53 -7.19 11.67
N LYS A 37 13.63 -6.54 11.28
CA LYS A 37 14.96 -7.05 11.58
C LYS A 37 15.15 -6.94 13.09
N VAL A 38 14.81 -8.01 13.81
CA VAL A 38 15.22 -8.20 15.21
C VAL A 38 16.72 -8.47 15.15
N LEU A 39 17.52 -7.40 15.12
CA LEU A 39 18.97 -7.52 15.22
C LEU A 39 19.30 -7.95 16.64
N SER A 40 19.96 -9.10 16.78
CA SER A 40 20.46 -9.65 18.04
C SER A 40 21.64 -8.87 18.64
N GLY A 41 21.72 -7.56 18.40
CA GLY A 41 22.84 -6.71 18.80
C GLY A 41 22.45 -5.24 18.89
N PHE A 42 23.19 -4.52 19.75
CA PHE A 42 22.99 -3.11 20.17
C PHE A 42 22.95 -2.03 19.06
N SER A 43 22.92 -2.41 17.78
CA SER A 43 22.87 -1.47 16.67
C SER A 43 21.42 -1.30 16.18
N GLN A 44 20.74 -0.28 16.69
CA GLN A 44 19.45 0.15 16.12
C GLN A 44 19.71 0.83 14.77
N THR A 45 19.58 0.09 13.67
CA THR A 45 19.41 0.74 12.37
C THR A 45 18.05 1.44 12.38
N GLN A 46 18.00 2.76 12.13
CA GLN A 46 16.76 3.54 12.08
C GLN A 46 15.91 3.10 10.88
N VAL A 47 15.16 2.00 11.05
CA VAL A 47 14.07 1.68 10.14
C VAL A 47 12.97 2.70 10.42
N LEU A 48 12.53 3.43 9.40
CA LEU A 48 11.44 4.39 9.57
C LEU A 48 10.23 3.65 10.18
N PRO A 49 9.70 4.11 11.31
CA PRO A 49 8.58 3.45 11.95
C PRO A 49 7.36 3.57 11.04
N HIS A 50 6.62 2.46 10.91
CA HIS A 50 5.35 2.38 10.16
C HIS A 50 5.45 2.60 8.64
N THR A 51 6.59 2.25 8.00
CA THR A 51 6.77 2.38 6.54
C THR A 51 6.94 1.03 5.84
N GLY A 52 5.84 0.35 5.50
CA GLY A 52 5.87 -0.90 4.71
C GLY A 52 6.16 -0.69 3.22
N LEU A 53 5.92 -1.74 2.43
CA LEU A 53 6.12 -1.73 0.96
C LEU A 53 5.41 -0.55 0.29
N VAL A 54 4.24 -0.17 0.80
CA VAL A 54 3.42 0.96 0.31
C VAL A 54 4.19 2.29 0.33
N TYR A 55 5.10 2.49 1.29
CA TYR A 55 5.88 3.72 1.40
C TYR A 55 6.91 3.87 0.26
N TYR A 56 7.41 2.76 -0.26
CA TYR A 56 8.40 2.75 -1.34
C TYR A 56 7.76 2.85 -2.73
N CYS A 57 6.42 2.88 -2.81
CA CYS A 57 5.73 3.09 -4.08
C CYS A 57 6.09 4.45 -4.69
N PRO A 58 6.30 4.54 -6.02
CA PRO A 58 6.66 5.80 -6.69
C PRO A 58 5.60 6.89 -6.45
N THR A 59 4.33 6.48 -6.38
CA THR A 59 3.17 7.31 -6.04
C THR A 59 3.34 8.06 -4.71
N VAL A 60 3.96 7.43 -3.71
CA VAL A 60 4.23 8.04 -2.39
C VAL A 60 5.56 8.81 -2.41
N GLN A 61 6.60 8.25 -3.02
CA GLN A 61 7.93 8.87 -3.09
C GLN A 61 7.94 10.20 -3.87
N ASN A 62 7.07 10.33 -4.88
CA ASN A 62 6.89 11.56 -5.65
C ASN A 62 6.20 12.69 -4.86
N THR A 63 5.73 12.43 -3.63
CA THR A 63 5.13 13.44 -2.75
C THR A 63 6.20 14.04 -1.83
N PRO A 64 6.13 15.33 -1.46
CA PRO A 64 7.00 15.93 -0.45
C PRO A 64 7.00 15.15 0.88
N PRO A 65 8.14 15.06 1.58
CA PRO A 65 8.34 14.20 2.75
C PRO A 65 7.32 14.42 3.87
N ASP A 66 6.83 15.65 4.04
CA ASP A 66 5.84 16.02 5.05
C ASP A 66 4.48 15.34 4.83
N LEU A 67 4.08 15.17 3.57
CA LEU A 67 2.80 14.55 3.19
C LEU A 67 2.92 13.05 2.93
N ARG A 68 4.14 12.49 2.79
CA ARG A 68 4.35 11.06 2.48
C ARG A 68 3.62 10.14 3.44
N ARG A 69 3.59 10.44 4.74
CA ARG A 69 2.88 9.62 5.74
C ARG A 69 1.35 9.69 5.60
N LYS A 70 0.81 10.84 5.20
CA LYS A 70 -0.63 11.00 4.93
C LYS A 70 -1.00 10.21 3.67
N VAL A 71 -0.22 10.39 2.61
CA VAL A 71 -0.43 9.70 1.32
C VAL A 71 -0.26 8.19 1.46
N ALA A 72 0.74 7.70 2.21
CA ALA A 72 0.91 6.26 2.43
C ALA A 72 -0.31 5.63 3.10
N ARG A 73 -0.92 6.31 4.09
CA ARG A 73 -2.16 5.86 4.73
C ARG A 73 -3.35 5.87 3.76
N LEU A 74 -3.49 6.93 2.97
CA LEU A 74 -4.53 7.03 1.95
C LEU A 74 -4.42 5.91 0.91
N VAL A 75 -3.20 5.66 0.40
CA VAL A 75 -2.93 4.58 -0.55
C VAL A 75 -3.27 3.22 0.06
N ALA A 76 -2.83 2.94 1.29
CA ALA A 76 -3.15 1.68 1.96
C ALA A 76 -4.68 1.49 2.14
N ALA A 77 -5.41 2.54 2.52
CA ALA A 77 -6.86 2.49 2.67
C ALA A 77 -7.58 2.23 1.34
N LYS A 78 -7.20 2.96 0.28
CA LYS A 78 -7.78 2.80 -1.07
C LYS A 78 -7.42 1.44 -1.68
N CYS A 79 -6.19 0.96 -1.50
CA CYS A 79 -5.82 -0.40 -1.91
C CYS A 79 -6.64 -1.47 -1.18
N THR A 80 -6.93 -1.29 0.12
CA THR A 80 -7.78 -2.24 0.87
C THR A 80 -9.21 -2.24 0.35
N LEU A 81 -9.75 -1.05 0.01
CA LEU A 81 -11.08 -0.92 -0.60
C LEU A 81 -11.12 -1.60 -1.98
N ALA A 82 -10.12 -1.34 -2.82
CA ALA A 82 -9.97 -1.98 -4.13
C ALA A 82 -9.91 -3.51 -4.02
N ALA A 83 -9.08 -4.03 -3.11
CA ALA A 83 -8.96 -5.46 -2.88
C ALA A 83 -10.29 -6.11 -2.44
N ARG A 84 -11.14 -5.38 -1.70
CA ARG A 84 -12.49 -5.86 -1.33
C ARG A 84 -13.43 -5.91 -2.52
N ILE A 85 -13.48 -4.84 -3.31
CA ILE A 85 -14.30 -4.77 -4.53
C ILE A 85 -13.88 -5.86 -5.52
N ASP A 86 -12.57 -6.03 -5.72
CA ASP A 86 -12.01 -7.06 -6.59
C ASP A 86 -12.34 -8.47 -6.06
N SER A 87 -12.31 -8.68 -4.73
CA SER A 87 -12.70 -9.97 -4.14
C SER A 87 -14.18 -10.29 -4.30
N SER A 88 -15.03 -9.27 -4.40
CA SER A 88 -16.47 -9.42 -4.65
C SER A 88 -16.82 -9.62 -6.13
N HIS A 89 -15.84 -9.51 -7.04
CA HIS A 89 -16.04 -9.59 -8.50
C HIS A 89 -17.16 -8.66 -9.04
N GLU A 90 -17.42 -7.56 -8.33
CA GLU A 90 -18.62 -6.73 -8.54
C GLU A 90 -18.47 -5.76 -9.72
N SER A 91 -17.25 -5.61 -10.26
CA SER A 91 -16.97 -4.75 -11.42
C SER A 91 -15.81 -5.30 -12.28
N PRO A 92 -16.09 -5.98 -13.40
CA PRO A 92 -15.05 -6.41 -14.34
C PRO A 92 -14.43 -5.27 -15.18
N ASP A 93 -15.05 -4.08 -15.23
CA ASP A 93 -14.63 -2.98 -16.10
C ASP A 93 -13.38 -2.20 -15.61
N GLY A 94 -12.90 -2.49 -14.39
CA GLY A 94 -11.72 -1.85 -13.81
C GLY A 94 -11.84 -0.33 -13.61
N ASN A 95 -13.05 0.22 -13.73
CA ASN A 95 -13.28 1.67 -13.68
C ASN A 95 -13.07 2.22 -12.25
N TYR A 96 -13.53 1.49 -11.24
CA TYR A 96 -13.30 1.81 -9.82
C TYR A 96 -11.80 1.89 -9.47
N GLY A 97 -10.98 1.01 -10.06
CA GLY A 97 -9.53 1.04 -9.87
C GLY A 97 -8.90 2.34 -10.38
N ARG A 98 -9.36 2.85 -11.53
CA ARG A 98 -8.90 4.13 -12.08
C ARG A 98 -9.38 5.32 -11.24
N GLU A 99 -10.63 5.29 -10.81
CA GLU A 99 -11.22 6.34 -9.96
C GLU A 99 -10.46 6.49 -8.63
N MET A 100 -10.15 5.37 -7.97
CA MET A 100 -9.34 5.38 -6.75
C MET A 100 -7.93 5.94 -6.96
N VAL A 101 -7.30 5.68 -8.12
CA VAL A 101 -6.00 6.27 -8.45
C VAL A 101 -6.11 7.77 -8.69
N THR A 102 -7.17 8.23 -9.37
CA THR A 102 -7.40 9.66 -9.57
C THR A 102 -7.64 10.38 -8.25
N GLU A 103 -8.42 9.80 -7.34
CA GLU A 103 -8.63 10.36 -5.99
C GLU A 103 -7.32 10.48 -5.19
N ILE A 104 -6.44 9.48 -5.28
CA ILE A 104 -5.12 9.53 -4.64
C ILE A 104 -4.26 10.66 -5.23
N VAL A 105 -4.41 10.96 -6.53
CA VAL A 105 -3.66 12.04 -7.19
C VAL A 105 -4.24 13.40 -6.85
N THR A 106 -5.57 13.54 -6.79
CA THR A 106 -6.24 14.80 -6.42
C THR A 106 -6.00 15.17 -4.98
N GLU A 107 -5.97 14.20 -4.05
CA GLU A 107 -5.77 14.48 -2.62
C GLU A 107 -4.30 14.70 -2.23
N LYS A 108 -3.38 14.54 -3.18
CA LYS A 108 -1.98 14.96 -3.05
C LYS A 108 -1.75 16.43 -3.39
N ALA A 109 -2.64 17.04 -4.18
CA ALA A 109 -2.58 18.44 -4.56
C ALA A 109 -3.01 19.32 -3.38
#